data_AF-A7H6E8-F1
#
_entry.id   AF-A7H6E8-F1
#
_cell.length_a   1.000
_cell.length_b   1.000
_cell.length_c   1.000
_cell.angle_alpha   90.00
_cell.angle_beta   90.00
_cell.angle_gamma   90.00
#
_symmetry.space_group_name_H-M   'P 1'
#
loop_
_entity.id
_entity.type
_entity.pdbx_description
1 polymer ?
#
loop_
_entity_poly.entity_id
_entity_poly.type
_entity_poly.pdbx_seq_one_letter_code
_entity_poly.pdbx_strand_id
1 'polypeptide(L)' 'MADQPENKLVDKRVAQRYLRKGVLDEKDYEKHLKSLPDLADQAMPIEASMDSDDRDDLDDVDDEPESPADTGEAPQT' A
#
# COMPACT_ATOMS: atom_id res chain seq x y z
N MET A 1 20.73 -18.24 20.20
CA MET A 1 19.77 -17.97 19.13
C MET A 1 19.45 -16.48 19.16
N ALA A 2 19.62 -15.75 18.06
CA ALA A 2 19.17 -14.37 17.99
C ALA A 2 17.65 -14.39 17.84
N ASP A 3 16.93 -13.72 18.75
CA ASP A 3 15.49 -13.48 18.60
C ASP A 3 15.30 -12.76 17.26
N GLN A 4 14.59 -13.40 16.33
CA GLN A 4 14.31 -12.76 15.05
C GLN A 4 13.45 -11.53 15.32
N PRO A 5 13.86 -10.32 14.89
CA PRO A 5 13.03 -9.14 15.07
C PRO A 5 11.70 -9.40 14.36
N GLU A 6 10.59 -9.31 15.10
CA GLU A 6 9.27 -9.46 14.50
C GLU A 6 9.17 -8.55 13.27
N ASN A 7 8.78 -9.09 12.10
CA ASN A 7 8.73 -8.33 10.83
C ASN A 7 7.98 -6.99 10.93
N LYS A 8 7.03 -6.86 11.87
CA LYS A 8 6.31 -5.62 12.17
C LYS A 8 7.23 -4.49 12.65
N LEU A 9 8.33 -4.83 13.31
CA LEU A 9 9.33 -3.90 13.85
C LEU A 9 10.29 -3.39 12.76
N VAL A 10 10.32 -4.06 11.60
CA VAL A 10 11.14 -3.70 10.44
C VAL A 10 10.38 -2.78 9.47
N ASP A 11 9.07 -2.60 9.68
CA ASP A 11 8.29 -1.58 8.96
C ASP A 11 8.83 -0.18 9.31
N LYS A 12 9.23 0.58 8.27
CA LYS A 12 9.83 1.92 8.40
C LYS A 12 8.98 2.87 9.24
N ARG A 13 7.64 2.79 9.15
CA ARG A 13 6.69 3.64 9.90
C ARG A 13 6.63 3.22 11.36
N VAL A 14 6.71 1.92 11.64
CA VAL A 14 6.73 1.39 13.01
C VAL A 14 8.05 1.76 13.68
N ALA A 15 9.19 1.57 13.01
CA ALA A 15 10.50 1.99 13.51
C ALA A 15 10.54 3.50 13.83
N GLN A 16 10.10 4.36 12.91
CA GLN A 16 10.01 5.81 13.14
C GLN A 16 9.09 6.18 14.31
N ARG A 17 7.96 5.48 14.46
CA ARG A 17 7.04 5.67 15.59
C ARG A 17 7.70 5.28 16.91
N TYR A 18 8.46 4.19 16.94
CA TYR A 18 9.12 3.70 18.16
C TYR A 18 10.33 4.54 18.55
N LEU A 19 11.07 5.09 17.59
CA LEU A 19 12.07 6.13 17.83
C LEU A 19 11.44 7.36 18.48
N ARG A 20 10.32 7.87 17.94
CA ARG A 20 9.60 9.01 18.54
C ARG A 20 9.08 8.72 19.95
N LYS A 21 8.71 7.46 20.22
CA LYS A 21 8.22 7.01 21.53
C LYS A 21 9.36 6.66 22.51
N GLY A 22 10.62 6.66 22.07
CA GLY A 22 11.78 6.27 22.89
C GLY A 22 11.83 4.78 23.23
N VAL A 23 11.08 3.94 22.51
CA VAL A 23 11.08 2.48 22.68
C VAL A 23 12.27 1.84 21.96
N LEU A 24 12.77 2.51 20.92
CA LEU A 24 13.94 2.13 20.14
C LEU A 24 15.01 3.21 20.27
N ASP A 25 16.27 2.83 20.51
CA ASP A 25 17.39 3.78 20.48
C ASP A 25 17.85 4.01 19.03
N GLU A 26 18.10 5.28 18.70
CA GLU A 26 18.48 5.71 17.36
C GLU A 26 19.83 5.10 16.95
N LYS A 27 20.78 5.04 17.88
CA LYS A 27 22.11 4.48 17.63
C LYS A 27 22.08 2.99 17.34
N ASP A 28 21.23 2.25 18.05
CA ASP A 28 21.12 0.81 17.85
C ASP A 28 20.36 0.47 16.57
N TYR A 29 19.35 1.28 16.22
CA TYR A 29 18.68 1.16 14.92
C TYR A 29 19.64 1.43 13.75
N GLU A 30 20.47 2.47 13.84
CA GLU A 30 21.48 2.75 12.82
C GLU A 30 22.53 1.63 12.66
N LYS A 31 23.00 1.07 13.78
CA LYS A 31 23.93 -0.08 13.74
C LYS A 31 23.27 -1.28 13.08
N HIS A 32 22.00 -1.55 13.40
CA HIS A 32 21.25 -2.64 12.80
C HIS A 32 21.12 -2.44 11.28
N LEU A 33 20.73 -1.25 10.82
CA LEU A 33 20.64 -0.95 9.38
C LEU A 33 21.98 -1.15 8.67
N LYS A 34 23.10 -0.73 9.27
CA LYS A 34 24.45 -0.91 8.71
C LYS A 34 24.91 -2.37 8.72
N SER A 35 24.36 -3.20 9.59
CA SER A 35 24.68 -4.64 9.66
C SER A 35 23.94 -5.48 8.62
N LEU A 36 22.93 -4.92 7.96
CA LEU A 36 22.17 -5.65 6.95
C LEU A 36 23.02 -5.84 5.68
N PRO A 37 23.05 -7.06 5.12
CA PRO A 37 23.73 -7.32 3.87
C PRO A 37 23.03 -6.60 2.70
N ASP A 38 23.79 -6.24 1.67
CA ASP A 38 23.21 -5.81 0.40
C ASP A 38 22.64 -7.05 -0.32
N LEU A 39 21.34 -6.99 -0.66
CA LEU A 39 20.60 -8.07 -1.29
C LEU A 39 20.07 -7.65 -2.66
N ALA A 40 20.55 -6.53 -3.21
CA ALA A 40 20.13 -6.04 -4.53
C ALA A 40 20.27 -7.11 -5.63
N ASP A 41 21.37 -7.87 -5.60
CA ASP A 41 21.65 -8.93 -6.58
C ASP A 41 20.84 -10.22 -6.38
N GLN A 42 20.13 -10.35 -5.24
CA GLN A 42 19.30 -11.52 -4.91
C GLN A 42 17.81 -11.28 -5.19
N ALA A 43 17.46 -10.17 -5.84
CA ALA A 43 16.08 -9.88 -6.20
C ALA A 43 15.57 -10.90 -7.23
N MET A 44 14.49 -11.62 -6.89
CA MET A 44 13.76 -12.40 -7.89
C MET A 44 12.93 -11.47 -8.79
N PRO A 45 12.92 -11.69 -10.11
CA PRO A 45 12.02 -10.97 -10.99
C PRO A 45 10.58 -11.29 -10.58
N ILE A 46 9.78 -10.25 -10.38
CA ILE A 46 8.34 -10.41 -10.12
C ILE A 46 7.68 -10.65 -11.47
N GLU A 47 7.35 -11.90 -11.77
CA GLU A 47 6.47 -12.26 -12.86
C GLU A 47 5.02 -12.09 -12.40
N ALA A 48 4.46 -10.91 -12.61
CA ALA A 48 3.03 -10.70 -12.45
C ALA A 48 2.33 -11.16 -13.73
N SER A 49 1.77 -12.39 -13.71
CA SER A 49 0.85 -12.83 -14.76
C SER A 49 -0.50 -12.15 -14.52
N MET A 50 -0.87 -11.22 -15.41
CA MET A 50 -2.26 -10.82 -15.54
C MET A 50 -2.93 -11.86 -16.44
N ASP A 51 -3.50 -12.92 -15.85
CA ASP A 51 -4.39 -13.79 -16.61
C ASP A 51 -5.54 -12.91 -17.13
N SER A 52 -5.63 -12.82 -18.45
CA SER A 52 -6.60 -11.98 -19.13
C SER A 52 -7.98 -12.64 -19.19
N ASP A 53 -8.05 -13.91 -18.79
CA ASP A 53 -9.26 -14.75 -18.82
C ASP A 53 -10.17 -14.56 -17.60
N ASP A 54 -9.74 -13.82 -16.56
CA ASP A 54 -10.61 -13.44 -15.42
C ASP A 54 -11.34 -12.09 -15.64
N ARG A 55 -11.56 -11.69 -16.89
CA ARG A 55 -12.29 -10.44 -17.24
C ARG A 55 -13.72 -10.66 -17.71
N ASP A 56 -14.18 -11.90 -17.77
CA ASP A 56 -15.49 -12.24 -18.34
C ASP A 56 -16.68 -11.98 -17.39
N ASP A 57 -16.44 -11.62 -16.11
CA ASP A 57 -17.48 -11.36 -15.11
C ASP A 57 -17.67 -9.87 -14.74
N LEU A 58 -17.08 -8.91 -15.50
CA LEU A 58 -17.32 -7.47 -15.29
C LEU A 58 -18.51 -6.91 -16.08
N ASP A 59 -19.47 -7.74 -16.45
CA ASP A 59 -20.57 -7.41 -17.36
C ASP A 59 -21.87 -6.95 -16.64
N ASP A 60 -21.79 -6.40 -15.43
CA ASP A 60 -22.98 -5.82 -14.77
C ASP A 60 -22.65 -4.65 -13.81
N VAL A 61 -22.02 -3.60 -14.35
CA VAL A 61 -22.24 -2.24 -13.82
C VAL A 61 -23.18 -1.55 -14.79
N ASP A 62 -24.46 -1.71 -14.54
CA ASP A 62 -25.56 -0.93 -15.10
C ASP A 62 -25.34 0.55 -14.74
N ASP A 63 -24.49 1.24 -15.51
CA ASP A 63 -24.40 2.70 -15.54
C ASP A 63 -25.58 3.22 -16.39
N GLU A 64 -26.79 3.02 -15.88
CA GLU A 64 -27.98 3.70 -16.38
C GLU A 64 -27.70 5.21 -16.29
N PRO A 65 -27.67 5.95 -17.41
CA PRO A 65 -27.59 7.39 -17.35
C PRO A 65 -28.90 7.89 -16.75
N GLU A 66 -28.85 8.31 -15.47
CA GLU A 66 -29.92 9.08 -14.83
C GLU A 66 -30.35 10.19 -15.80
N SER A 67 -31.58 10.04 -16.33
CA SER A 67 -32.23 11.02 -17.18
C SER A 67 -32.10 12.40 -16.54
N PRO A 68 -31.63 13.44 -17.25
CA PRO A 68 -31.61 14.77 -16.68
C PRO A 68 -33.06 15.16 -16.39
N ALA A 69 -33.39 15.20 -15.11
CA ALA A 69 -34.68 15.62 -14.61
C ALA A 69 -35.06 16.96 -15.27
N ASP A 70 -36.14 16.91 -16.05
CA ASP A 70 -36.93 18.04 -16.50
C ASP A 70 -37.29 18.90 -15.28
N THR A 71 -36.46 19.89 -14.98
CA THR A 71 -36.77 20.94 -14.01
C THR A 71 -37.44 22.06 -14.78
N GLY A 72 -38.71 21.83 -15.10
CA GLY A 72 -39.61 22.90 -15.46
C GLY A 72 -39.71 23.89 -14.31
N GLU A 73 -39.01 25.02 -14.41
CA GLU A 73 -39.45 26.26 -13.79
C GLU A 73 -38.90 27.46 -14.57
N ALA A 74 -39.78 28.07 -15.38
CA ALA A 74 -39.57 29.43 -15.84
C ALA A 74 -39.96 30.39 -14.72
N PRO A 75 -39.10 31.34 -14.34
CA PRO A 75 -39.57 32.60 -13.79
C PRO A 75 -39.36 33.73 -14.80
N GLN A 76 -40.48 34.38 -15.06
CA GLN A 76 -40.63 35.66 -15.75
C GLN A 76 -39.82 36.75 -15.03
N THR A 77 -39.12 37.58 -15.80
CA THR A 77 -39.06 39.06 -15.62
C THR A 77 -38.68 39.72 -16.93
#